data_AF-A0A0P9MTR5-F1
#
_entry.id   AF-A0A0P9MTR5-F1
#
_cell.length_a   1.000
_cell.length_b   1.000
_cell.length_c   1.000
_cell.angle_alpha   90.00
_cell.angle_beta   90.00
_cell.angle_gamma   90.00
#
_symmetry.space_group_name_H-M   'P 1'
#
loop_
_entity.id
_entity.type
_entity.pdbx_description
1 polymer ?
#
loop_
_entity_poly.entity_id
_entity_poly.type
_entity_poly.pdbx_seq_one_letter_code
_entity_poly.pdbx_strand_id
1 'polypeptide(L)' 'MSSREIRIATRKSALALWQAEYVKARLEQAHPGLLVTLVPM' A
#
# COMPACT_ATOMS: atom_id res chain seq x y z
N MET A 1 15.97 -6.50 -13.45
CA MET A 1 14.65 -7.03 -13.05
C MET A 1 13.83 -5.87 -12.54
N SER A 2 12.72 -5.52 -13.20
CA SER A 2 11.85 -4.43 -12.76
C SER A 2 11.18 -4.86 -11.44
N SER A 3 11.58 -4.23 -10.33
CA SER A 3 10.81 -4.32 -9.08
C SER A 3 9.43 -3.74 -9.35
N ARG A 4 8.39 -4.56 -9.20
CA ARG A 4 7.01 -4.11 -9.28
C ARG A 4 6.69 -3.41 -7.96
N GLU A 5 6.67 -2.09 -7.99
CA GLU A 5 6.29 -1.24 -6.87
C GLU A 5 4.92 -0.59 -7.14
N ILE A 6 4.01 -0.63 -6.17
CA ILE A 6 2.73 0.08 -6.18
C ILE A 6 2.78 1.17 -5.11
N ARG A 7 2.42 2.40 -5.50
CA ARG A 7 2.30 3.54 -4.60
C ARG A 7 0.83 3.89 -4.39
N ILE A 8 0.34 3.79 -3.15
CA ILE A 8 -1.04 4.12 -2.80
C ILE A 8 -1.06 5.51 -2.17
N ALA A 9 -1.67 6.48 -2.87
CA ALA A 9 -1.96 7.78 -2.29
C ALA A 9 -3.11 7.66 -1.29
N THR A 10 -2.99 8.25 -0.10
CA THR A 10 -4.04 8.22 0.92
C THR A 10 -4.19 9.55 1.65
N ARG A 11 -5.37 9.83 2.20
CA ARG A 11 -5.62 11.00 3.04
C ARG A 11 -4.99 10.78 4.43
N LYS A 12 -4.68 11.87 5.13
CA LYS A 12 -4.11 11.84 6.49
C LYS A 12 -5.08 11.48 7.62
N SER A 13 -6.37 11.28 7.34
CA SER A 13 -7.31 10.88 8.40
C SER A 13 -7.01 9.46 8.89
N ALA A 14 -7.21 9.22 10.19
CA ALA A 14 -6.88 7.92 10.81
C ALA A 14 -7.57 6.74 10.10
N LEU A 15 -8.84 6.92 9.71
CA LEU A 15 -9.58 5.90 8.96
C LEU A 15 -8.97 5.64 7.58
N ALA A 16 -8.52 6.67 6.86
CA ALA A 16 -7.93 6.51 5.52
C ALA A 16 -6.55 5.84 5.58
N LEU A 17 -5.76 6.13 6.61
CA LEU A 17 -4.49 5.43 6.85
C LEU A 17 -4.74 3.95 7.16
N TRP A 18 -5.67 3.64 8.06
CA TRP A 18 -6.03 2.26 8.39
C TRP A 18 -6.53 1.49 7.16
N GLN A 19 -7.38 2.11 6.34
CA GLN A 19 -7.86 1.51 5.08
C GLN A 19 -6.71 1.23 4.12
N ALA A 20 -5.77 2.18 3.98
CA ALA A 20 -4.62 2.03 3.09
C ALA A 20 -3.65 0.94 3.57
N GLU A 21 -3.40 0.85 4.87
CA GLU A 21 -2.60 -0.22 5.50
C GLU A 21 -3.24 -1.59 5.31
N TYR A 22 -4.55 -1.70 5.50
CA TYR A 22 -5.29 -2.94 5.25
C TYR A 22 -5.11 -3.41 3.80
N VAL A 23 -5.31 -2.52 2.82
CA VAL A 23 -5.14 -2.86 1.40
C VAL A 23 -3.70 -3.25 1.09
N LYS A 24 -2.71 -2.52 1.61
CA LYS A 24 -1.29 -2.84 1.48
C LYS A 24 -1.00 -4.28 1.96
N ALA A 25 -1.42 -4.63 3.17
CA ALA A 25 -1.16 -5.96 3.74
C ALA A 25 -1.77 -7.08 2.88
N ARG A 26 -2.97 -6.87 2.34
CA ARG A 26 -3.63 -7.86 1.46
C ARG A 26 -2.89 -8.02 0.12
N LEU A 27 -2.39 -6.94 -0.45
CA LEU A 27 -1.61 -6.97 -1.70
C LEU A 27 -0.27 -7.70 -1.51
N GLU A 28 0.45 -7.41 -0.44
CA GLU A 28 1.72 -8.07 -0.12
C GLU A 28 1.54 -9.57 0.17
N GLN A 29 0.44 -9.95 0.82
CA GLN A 29 0.08 -11.35 1.05
C GLN A 29 -0.27 -12.10 -0.24
N ALA A 30 -1.06 -11.47 -1.13
CA ALA A 30 -1.52 -12.11 -2.37
C ALA A 30 -0.43 -12.18 -3.45
N HIS A 31 0.54 -11.27 -3.40
CA HIS A 31 1.59 -11.16 -4.41
C HIS A 31 2.97 -11.14 -3.76
N PRO A 32 3.57 -12.33 -3.49
CA PRO A 32 4.93 -12.40 -2.96
C PRO A 32 5.92 -11.67 -3.88
N GLY A 33 6.65 -10.70 -3.32
CA GLY A 33 7.61 -9.88 -4.06
C GLY A 33 7.06 -8.57 -4.64
N LEU A 34 5.78 -8.26 -4.40
CA LEU A 34 5.20 -6.95 -4.67
C LEU A 34 5.58 -5.96 -3.55
N LEU A 35 6.15 -4.81 -3.92
CA LEU A 35 6.44 -3.74 -2.96
C LEU A 35 5.29 -2.74 -2.96
N VAL A 36 4.74 -2.44 -1.77
CA VAL A 36 3.65 -1.46 -1.63
C VAL A 36 4.05 -0.33 -0.68
N THR A 37 4.01 0.90 -1.20
CA THR A 37 4.38 2.12 -0.47
C THR A 37 3.16 3.03 -0.32
N LEU A 38 2.88 3.50 0.91
CA LEU A 38 1.82 4.47 1.17
C LEU A 38 2.36 5.89 1.04
N VAL A 39 1.64 6.77 0.35
CA VAL A 39 2.00 8.18 0.13
C VAL A 39 0.89 9.08 0.68
N PRO A 40 0.99 9.53 1.95
CA PRO A 40 0.00 10.41 2.54
C PRO A 40 0.02 11.80 1.86
N MET A 41 -1.15 12.31 1.51
CA MET A 41 -1.36 13.67 0.95
C MET A 41 -2.02 14.57 1.98
#